data_AF-A0A927G617-F1
#
_entry.id   AF-A0A927G617-F1
#
_cell.length_a   1.000
_cell.length_b   1.000
_cell.length_c   1.000
_cell.angle_alpha   90.00
_cell.angle_beta   90.00
_cell.angle_gamma   90.00
#
_symmetry.space_group_name_H-M   'P 1'
#
loop_
_entity.id
_entity.type
_entity.pdbx_description
1 polymer ?
#
loop_
_entity_poly.entity_id
_entity_poly.type
_entity_poly.pdbx_seq_one_letter_code
_entity_poly.pdbx_strand_id
1 'polypeptide(L)'
;MPIDSNGIWQYEETDAEATASDLLNLLATSTSDAVSDVNVRVDGLTPDTGRFDLTPSDGITVVSELNARRVGDVVEITGYVSGPFPANTNTYIVDTEGVPEALRPTGTARWGTAYLAGNLTGSALVRAEGSVGLVNPPGASAASAQFSIIYTVTS
;
A
#
# COMPACT_ATOMS: atom_id res chain seq x y z
N MET A 1 -34.00 -20.85 -25.17
CA MET A 1 -33.43 -21.59 -24.02
C MET A 1 -34.37 -21.40 -22.84
N PRO A 2 -34.73 -22.42 -22.06
CA PRO A 2 -35.66 -22.26 -20.95
C PRO A 2 -34.94 -21.70 -19.71
N ILE A 3 -35.47 -20.59 -19.18
CA ILE A 3 -35.17 -20.09 -17.83
C ILE A 3 -36.00 -20.92 -16.84
N ASP A 4 -35.40 -21.36 -15.74
CA ASP A 4 -36.16 -22.00 -14.67
C ASP A 4 -36.98 -21.00 -13.84
N SER A 5 -37.85 -21.49 -12.95
CA SER A 5 -38.75 -20.65 -12.15
C SER A 5 -38.04 -19.65 -11.21
N ASN A 6 -36.71 -19.76 -11.08
CA ASN A 6 -35.89 -18.88 -10.27
C ASN A 6 -35.13 -17.85 -11.12
N GLY A 7 -35.39 -17.79 -12.42
CA GLY A 7 -34.72 -16.85 -13.33
C GLY A 7 -33.31 -17.30 -13.73
N ILE A 8 -32.93 -18.55 -13.44
CA ILE A 8 -31.59 -19.06 -13.72
C ILE A 8 -31.60 -19.84 -15.03
N TRP A 9 -30.65 -19.52 -15.89
CA TRP A 9 -30.41 -20.25 -17.14
C TRP A 9 -29.73 -21.57 -16.80
N GLN A 10 -30.34 -22.69 -17.18
CA GLN A 10 -29.71 -24.01 -17.05
C GLN A 10 -28.87 -24.29 -18.30
N TYR A 11 -27.57 -24.51 -18.11
CA TYR A 11 -26.63 -24.85 -19.16
C TYR A 11 -26.42 -26.37 -19.19
N GLU A 12 -26.56 -27.01 -20.36
CA GLU A 12 -26.16 -28.41 -20.55
C GLU A 12 -24.63 -28.50 -20.71
N GLU A 13 -24.04 -29.55 -20.15
CA GLU A 13 -22.63 -29.71 -19.81
C GLU A 13 -21.66 -29.88 -21.01
N THR A 14 -22.01 -29.41 -22.21
CA THR A 14 -21.19 -29.60 -23.43
C THR A 14 -20.57 -28.34 -24.04
N ASP A 15 -20.85 -27.14 -23.52
CA ASP A 15 -20.33 -25.87 -24.07
C ASP A 15 -19.32 -25.17 -23.14
N ALA A 16 -18.18 -25.81 -22.91
CA ALA A 16 -17.09 -25.24 -22.11
C ALA A 16 -16.41 -24.01 -22.75
N GLU A 17 -16.59 -23.76 -24.05
CA GLU A 17 -15.97 -22.62 -24.75
C GLU A 17 -16.85 -21.36 -24.77
N ALA A 18 -18.17 -21.49 -24.63
CA ALA A 18 -19.08 -20.34 -24.54
C ALA A 18 -19.01 -19.64 -23.17
N THR A 19 -18.77 -20.42 -22.10
CA THR A 19 -18.75 -19.92 -20.72
C THR A 19 -17.57 -18.99 -20.43
N ALA A 20 -16.40 -19.20 -21.03
CA ALA A 20 -15.24 -18.33 -20.80
C ALA A 20 -15.41 -16.94 -21.44
N SER A 21 -16.00 -16.87 -22.63
CA SER A 21 -16.16 -15.62 -23.38
C SER A 21 -17.26 -14.73 -22.80
N ASP A 22 -18.33 -15.33 -22.28
CA ASP A 22 -19.45 -14.57 -21.70
C ASP A 22 -19.14 -14.04 -20.29
N LEU A 23 -18.33 -14.76 -19.52
CA LEU A 23 -17.82 -14.24 -18.23
C LEU A 23 -16.88 -13.05 -18.43
N LEU A 24 -16.04 -13.07 -19.47
CA LEU A 24 -15.17 -11.95 -19.83
C LEU A 24 -15.97 -10.72 -20.28
N ASN A 25 -17.05 -10.92 -21.04
CA ASN A 25 -17.90 -9.81 -21.48
C ASN A 25 -18.77 -9.24 -20.36
N LEU A 26 -19.25 -10.07 -19.42
CA LEU A 26 -19.99 -9.59 -18.25
C LEU A 26 -19.09 -8.76 -17.31
N LEU A 27 -17.83 -9.17 -17.13
CA LEU A 27 -16.82 -8.38 -16.40
C LEU A 27 -16.49 -7.07 -17.11
N ALA A 28 -16.33 -7.07 -18.44
CA ALA A 28 -16.02 -5.86 -19.19
C ALA A 28 -17.17 -4.83 -19.16
N THR A 29 -18.42 -5.29 -19.08
CA THR A 29 -19.59 -4.40 -19.08
C THR A 29 -19.89 -3.84 -17.68
N SER A 30 -19.51 -4.54 -16.60
CA SER A 30 -19.69 -4.04 -15.23
C SER A 30 -18.49 -3.25 -14.69
N THR A 31 -17.34 -3.26 -15.37
CA THR A 31 -16.11 -2.61 -14.88
C THR A 31 -15.95 -1.16 -15.33
N SER A 32 -16.60 -0.73 -16.41
CA SER A 32 -16.43 0.66 -16.93
C SER A 32 -16.76 1.76 -15.90
N ASP A 33 -17.65 1.49 -14.93
CA ASP A 33 -18.03 2.47 -13.89
C ASP A 33 -17.55 2.10 -12.47
N ALA A 34 -16.81 0.99 -12.32
CA ALA A 34 -16.39 0.45 -11.01
C ALA A 34 -14.87 0.26 -10.84
N VAL A 35 -14.04 0.67 -11.80
CA VAL A 35 -12.57 0.71 -11.60
C VAL A 35 -12.17 1.93 -10.76
N SER A 36 -12.66 1.98 -9.52
CA SER A 36 -12.07 2.81 -8.48
C SER A 36 -11.72 2.02 -7.23
N ASP A 37 -12.21 0.79 -7.00
CA ASP A 37 -11.87 0.08 -5.76
C ASP A 37 -12.26 -1.42 -5.75
N VAL A 38 -11.61 -2.25 -6.57
CA VAL A 38 -11.80 -3.71 -6.49
C VAL A 38 -10.51 -4.38 -6.02
N ASN A 39 -10.37 -4.49 -4.70
CA ASN A 39 -9.51 -5.49 -4.07
C ASN A 39 -10.14 -6.88 -4.26
N VAL A 40 -9.79 -7.55 -5.36
CA VAL A 40 -10.15 -8.96 -5.58
C VAL A 40 -9.38 -9.81 -4.57
N ARG A 41 -10.05 -10.26 -3.50
CA ARG A 41 -9.56 -11.37 -2.67
C ARG A 41 -9.90 -12.68 -3.38
N VAL A 42 -8.93 -13.24 -4.08
CA VAL A 42 -8.99 -14.62 -4.58
C VAL A 42 -8.47 -15.53 -3.47
N ASP A 43 -9.37 -16.30 -2.84
CA ASP A 43 -8.98 -17.39 -1.94
C ASP A 43 -8.17 -18.42 -2.73
N GLY A 44 -6.84 -18.46 -2.53
CA GLY A 44 -5.97 -19.49 -3.10
C GLY A 44 -4.63 -19.03 -3.70
N LEU A 45 -4.30 -17.73 -3.66
CA LEU A 45 -2.96 -17.24 -4.02
C LEU A 45 -2.29 -16.57 -2.82
N THR A 46 -1.49 -17.32 -2.06
CA THR A 46 -0.38 -16.72 -1.28
C THR A 46 0.88 -16.98 -2.09
N PRO A 47 1.48 -15.90 -2.63
CA PRO A 47 2.36 -15.09 -1.81
C PRO A 47 2.09 -13.59 -1.92
N ASP A 48 1.63 -13.00 -0.81
CA ASP A 48 2.38 -12.00 -0.03
C ASP A 48 3.09 -10.86 -0.79
N THR A 49 2.52 -10.39 -1.89
CA THR A 49 3.03 -9.25 -2.68
C THR A 49 1.95 -8.20 -2.92
N GLY A 50 1.38 -7.70 -1.81
CA GLY A 50 0.50 -6.53 -1.85
C GLY A 50 1.30 -5.24 -1.77
N ARG A 51 1.04 -4.30 -2.69
CA ARG A 51 1.39 -2.87 -2.53
C ARG A 51 0.17 -2.18 -1.91
N PHE A 52 0.41 -1.38 -0.88
CA PHE A 52 -0.60 -0.64 -0.14
C PHE A 52 -0.19 0.83 -0.14
N ASP A 53 -0.99 1.67 -0.79
CA ASP A 53 -0.77 3.10 -0.73
C ASP A 53 -1.12 3.59 0.68
N LEU A 54 -0.25 4.43 1.25
CA LEU A 54 -0.43 4.98 2.58
C LEU A 54 -0.90 6.43 2.47
N THR A 55 -1.80 6.81 3.37
CA THR A 55 -2.30 8.18 3.45
C THR A 55 -1.27 9.05 4.17
N PRO A 56 -0.81 10.18 3.58
CA PRO A 56 0.09 11.09 4.25
C PRO A 56 -0.63 11.81 5.42
N SER A 57 0.11 12.14 6.47
CA SER A 57 -0.32 13.02 7.54
C SER A 57 -0.62 14.44 7.02
N ASP A 58 -1.38 15.21 7.79
CA ASP A 58 -1.70 16.61 7.46
C ASP A 58 -0.44 17.46 7.20
N GLY A 59 -0.47 18.24 6.12
CA GLY A 59 0.64 19.09 5.71
C GLY A 59 1.77 18.37 4.96
N ILE A 60 1.64 17.07 4.73
CA ILE A 60 2.53 16.28 3.87
C ILE A 60 1.84 16.01 2.52
N THR A 61 2.59 16.13 1.43
CA THR A 61 2.12 15.84 0.07
C THR A 61 3.00 14.75 -0.55
N VAL A 62 2.37 13.77 -1.19
CA VAL A 62 3.08 12.72 -1.94
C VAL A 62 3.57 13.29 -3.27
N VAL A 63 4.88 13.19 -3.53
CA VAL A 63 5.50 13.68 -4.77
C VAL A 63 5.47 12.61 -5.86
N SER A 64 5.79 11.37 -5.53
CA SER A 64 5.72 10.26 -6.48
C SER A 64 5.17 8.97 -5.89
N GLU A 65 5.57 8.62 -4.67
CA GLU A 65 5.11 7.40 -4.03
C GLU A 65 5.03 7.56 -2.51
N LEU A 66 4.11 6.84 -1.91
CA LEU A 66 4.06 6.60 -0.48
C LEU A 66 3.31 5.29 -0.27
N ASN A 67 4.04 4.20 -0.09
CA ASN A 67 3.45 2.87 -0.07
C ASN A 67 4.22 1.90 0.83
N ALA A 68 3.51 0.87 1.29
CA ALA A 68 4.08 -0.32 1.90
C ALA A 68 3.93 -1.51 0.96
N ARG A 69 4.96 -2.33 0.83
CA ARG A 69 4.98 -3.57 0.04
C ARG A 69 5.45 -4.72 0.90
N ARG A 70 4.73 -5.83 0.88
CA ARG A 70 5.20 -7.10 1.45
C ARG A 70 5.79 -7.97 0.34
N VAL A 71 6.82 -8.76 0.64
CA VAL A 71 7.38 -9.82 -0.21
C VAL A 71 7.77 -10.97 0.71
N GLY A 72 6.89 -11.96 0.86
CA GLY A 72 7.05 -13.00 1.89
C GLY A 72 7.06 -12.38 3.29
N ASP A 73 8.09 -12.61 4.08
CA ASP A 73 8.21 -12.01 5.43
C ASP A 73 8.89 -10.63 5.42
N VAL A 74 9.31 -10.13 4.26
CA VAL A 74 9.95 -8.83 4.14
C VAL A 74 8.89 -7.77 3.87
N VAL A 75 8.93 -6.68 4.62
CA VAL A 75 8.14 -5.47 4.40
C VAL A 75 9.09 -4.34 4.00
N GLU A 76 8.72 -3.64 2.95
CA GLU A 76 9.36 -2.43 2.46
C GLU A 76 8.35 -1.28 2.54
N ILE A 77 8.74 -0.16 3.15
CA ILE A 77 7.97 1.08 3.13
C ILE A 77 8.83 2.13 2.43
N THR A 78 8.29 2.71 1.36
CA THR A 78 8.97 3.73 0.56
C THR A 78 8.11 4.98 0.47
N GLY A 79 8.77 6.12 0.37
CA GLY A 79 8.07 7.37 0.14
C GLY A 79 8.97 8.42 -0.47
N TYR A 80 8.39 9.23 -1.36
CA TYR A 80 8.92 10.52 -1.76
C TYR A 80 7.83 11.58 -1.54
N VAL A 81 8.07 12.44 -0.56
CA VAL A 81 7.09 13.39 -0.04
C VAL A 81 7.67 14.79 0.08
N SER A 82 6.80 15.79 0.02
CA SER A 82 7.10 17.19 0.31
C SER A 82 6.30 17.66 1.52
N GLY A 83 6.87 18.57 2.31
CA GLY A 83 6.24 19.08 3.52
C GLY A 83 7.23 19.81 4.42
N PRO A 84 6.78 20.30 5.58
CA PRO A 84 7.66 20.91 6.55
C PRO A 84 8.48 19.83 7.28
N PHE A 85 9.78 19.78 6.99
CA PHE A 85 10.74 18.95 7.71
C PHE A 85 11.67 19.84 8.55
N PRO A 86 11.21 20.34 9.72
CA PRO A 86 12.02 21.19 10.58
C PRO A 86 13.26 20.44 11.10
N ALA A 87 14.36 21.18 11.25
CA ALA A 87 15.59 20.66 11.85
C ALA A 87 15.33 20.16 13.29
N ASN A 88 16.09 19.16 13.73
CA ASN A 88 16.06 18.62 15.10
C ASN A 88 14.67 18.13 15.59
N THR A 89 13.77 17.83 14.67
CA THR A 89 12.39 17.47 14.98
C THR A 89 12.01 16.21 14.22
N ASN A 90 11.24 15.35 14.88
CA ASN A 90 10.64 14.20 14.22
C ASN A 90 9.37 14.65 13.51
N THR A 91 9.26 14.39 12.21
CA THR A 91 8.05 14.65 11.44
C THR A 91 7.36 13.33 11.13
N TYR A 92 6.08 13.20 11.45
CA TYR A 92 5.28 12.07 11.03
C TYR A 92 4.83 12.27 9.59
N ILE A 93 5.06 11.24 8.77
CA ILE A 93 4.67 11.18 7.36
C ILE A 93 3.35 10.42 7.21
N VAL A 94 3.15 9.42 8.05
CA VAL A 94 1.93 8.64 8.16
C VAL A 94 1.58 8.58 9.64
N ASP A 95 0.33 8.90 9.96
CA ASP A 95 -0.16 8.92 11.34
C ASP A 95 -0.34 7.51 11.91
N THR A 96 -0.62 7.44 13.20
CA THR A 96 -0.96 6.20 13.90
C THR A 96 -2.04 5.43 13.14
N GLU A 97 -1.89 4.11 13.09
CA GLU A 97 -2.74 3.17 12.36
C GLU A 97 -2.71 3.27 10.83
N GLY A 98 -1.96 4.22 10.24
CA GLY A 98 -1.93 4.42 8.79
C GLY A 98 -1.26 3.29 8.01
N VAL A 99 -0.27 2.60 8.59
CA VAL A 99 0.24 1.32 8.04
C VAL A 99 -0.73 0.19 8.40
N PRO A 100 -1.18 -0.66 7.47
CA PRO A 100 -2.04 -1.81 7.76
C PRO A 100 -1.43 -2.76 8.80
N GLU A 101 -2.25 -3.28 9.73
CA GLU A 101 -1.79 -4.10 10.86
C GLU A 101 -0.90 -5.28 10.45
N ALA A 102 -1.28 -6.00 9.38
CA ALA A 102 -0.52 -7.13 8.85
C ALA A 102 0.88 -6.78 8.32
N LEU A 103 1.18 -5.50 8.16
CA LEU A 103 2.49 -4.99 7.73
C LEU A 103 3.27 -4.34 8.85
N ARG A 104 2.68 -4.09 10.02
CA ARG A 104 3.34 -3.37 11.12
C ARG A 104 4.47 -4.21 11.73
N PRO A 105 5.55 -3.57 12.23
CA PRO A 105 6.56 -4.29 12.98
C PRO A 105 6.03 -4.76 14.33
N THR A 106 6.47 -5.93 14.78
CA THR A 106 6.13 -6.45 16.11
C THR A 106 7.04 -5.84 17.18
N GLY A 107 6.43 -5.23 18.19
CA GLY A 107 7.11 -4.70 19.38
C GLY A 107 7.92 -3.43 19.14
N THR A 108 9.10 -3.55 18.53
CA THR A 108 10.06 -2.43 18.38
C THR A 108 9.94 -1.73 17.04
N ALA A 109 10.19 -0.42 17.03
CA ALA A 109 10.26 0.36 15.80
C ALA A 109 11.37 -0.16 14.87
N ARG A 110 11.12 -0.09 13.56
CA ARG A 110 12.09 -0.44 12.53
C ARG A 110 12.59 0.83 11.86
N TRP A 111 13.88 0.80 11.50
CA TRP A 111 14.60 1.97 11.02
C TRP A 111 15.04 1.77 9.59
N GLY A 112 15.09 2.87 8.86
CA GLY A 112 15.53 2.96 7.49
C GLY A 112 16.29 4.25 7.24
N THR A 113 16.58 4.51 5.97
CA THR A 113 17.33 5.69 5.55
C THR A 113 16.40 6.73 4.94
N ALA A 114 16.76 8.00 5.10
CA ALA A 114 16.08 9.12 4.46
C ALA A 114 17.10 10.08 3.83
N TYR A 115 16.79 10.53 2.62
CA TYR A 115 17.46 11.61 1.91
C TYR A 115 16.54 12.81 1.87
N LEU A 116 17.02 13.94 2.38
CA LEU A 116 16.26 15.18 2.46
C LEU A 116 16.83 16.20 1.47
N ALA A 117 15.95 17.07 0.98
CA ALA A 117 16.36 18.17 0.11
C ALA A 117 17.52 18.99 0.72
N GLY A 118 18.41 19.48 -0.13
CA GLY A 118 19.61 20.21 0.32
C GLY A 118 20.79 19.32 0.71
N ASN A 119 20.84 18.08 0.20
CA ASN A 119 21.91 17.10 0.45
C ASN A 119 22.03 16.68 1.92
N LEU A 120 20.90 16.62 2.63
CA LEU A 120 20.83 16.20 4.02
C LEU A 120 20.45 14.71 4.09
N THR A 121 20.99 14.00 5.07
CA THR A 121 20.66 12.58 5.31
C THR A 121 20.07 12.42 6.70
N GLY A 122 18.94 11.74 6.81
CA GLY A 122 18.28 11.42 8.06
C GLY A 122 17.95 9.94 8.17
N SER A 123 17.16 9.62 9.19
CA SER A 123 16.62 8.28 9.38
C SER A 123 15.12 8.30 9.20
N ALA A 124 14.59 7.25 8.60
CA ALA A 124 13.15 6.99 8.60
C ALA A 124 12.85 5.88 9.62
N LEU A 125 11.63 5.86 10.15
CA LEU A 125 11.22 4.79 11.05
C LEU A 125 9.75 4.47 10.90
N VAL A 126 9.39 3.23 11.19
CA VAL A 126 8.00 2.74 11.32
C VAL A 126 7.82 2.14 12.70
N ARG A 127 6.71 2.46 13.37
CA ARG A 127 6.40 1.97 14.71
C ARG A 127 5.33 0.89 14.69
N ALA A 128 5.22 0.17 15.81
CA ALA A 128 4.27 -0.95 15.96
C ALA A 128 2.81 -0.50 15.91
N GLU A 129 2.50 0.76 16.26
CA GLU A 129 1.16 1.33 16.09
C GLU A 129 0.85 1.76 14.64
N GLY A 130 1.80 1.61 13.70
CA GLY A 130 1.58 1.86 12.28
C GLY A 130 1.89 3.29 11.82
N SER A 131 2.53 4.11 12.65
CA SER A 131 3.03 5.43 12.25
C SER A 131 4.36 5.31 11.48
N VAL A 132 4.57 6.20 10.50
CA VAL A 132 5.85 6.36 9.78
C VAL A 132 6.36 7.77 10.00
N GLY A 133 7.64 7.92 10.33
CA GLY A 133 8.23 9.23 10.59
C GLY A 133 9.66 9.37 10.08
N LEU A 134 10.08 10.62 9.96
CA LEU A 134 11.45 11.04 9.68
C LEU A 134 12.06 11.63 10.93
N VAL A 135 13.32 11.26 11.20
CA VAL A 135 14.17 11.86 12.21
C VAL A 135 15.15 12.76 11.47
N ASN A 136 14.91 14.06 11.53
CA ASN A 136 15.74 15.02 10.83
C ASN A 136 17.04 15.28 11.59
N PRO A 137 18.20 15.24 10.90
CA PRO A 137 19.46 15.59 11.52
C PRO A 137 19.49 17.09 11.91
N PRO A 138 20.43 17.48 12.79
CA PRO A 138 20.71 18.88 13.03
C PRO A 138 21.22 19.59 11.76
N GLY A 139 20.90 20.87 11.62
CA GLY A 139 21.62 21.76 10.70
C GLY A 139 20.74 22.54 9.71
N ALA A 140 19.63 21.98 9.22
CA ALA A 140 18.73 22.69 8.31
C ALA A 140 17.36 22.01 8.19
N SER A 141 16.34 22.81 7.86
CA SER A 141 15.02 22.29 7.51
C SER A 141 15.00 21.89 6.04
N ALA A 142 14.21 20.89 5.69
CA ALA A 142 14.02 20.44 4.31
C ALA A 142 12.57 20.61 3.86
N ALA A 143 12.38 20.70 2.53
CA ALA A 143 11.06 20.81 1.90
C ALA A 143 10.58 19.50 1.29
N SER A 144 11.47 18.52 1.11
CA SER A 144 11.14 17.19 0.61
C SER A 144 12.04 16.12 1.24
N ALA A 145 11.53 14.90 1.28
CA ALA A 145 12.26 13.74 1.75
C ALA A 145 11.91 12.51 0.92
N GLN A 146 12.93 11.72 0.58
CA GLN A 146 12.82 10.39 0.00
C GLN A 146 13.34 9.38 1.03
N PHE A 147 12.63 8.30 1.28
CA PHE A 147 13.03 7.32 2.28
C PHE A 147 12.67 5.89 1.92
N SER A 148 13.37 4.95 2.55
CA SER A 148 13.07 3.52 2.49
C SER A 148 13.31 2.88 3.86
N ILE A 149 12.38 2.04 4.29
CA ILE A 149 12.46 1.22 5.50
C ILE A 149 12.22 -0.23 5.11
N ILE A 150 13.17 -1.11 5.37
CA ILE A 150 13.07 -2.54 5.04
C ILE A 150 13.26 -3.35 6.32
N TYR A 151 12.33 -4.25 6.60
CA TYR A 151 12.35 -5.10 7.79
C TYR A 151 11.61 -6.40 7.57
N THR A 152 11.76 -7.34 8.51
CA THR A 152 11.03 -8.59 8.52
C THR A 152 9.89 -8.54 9.53
N VAL A 153 8.72 -9.07 9.15
CA VAL A 153 7.62 -9.39 10.05
C VAL A 153 7.66 -10.91 10.30
N THR A 154 7.79 -11.32 11.56
CA THR A 154 7.61 -12.73 11.93
C THR A 154 6.12 -13.01 12.04
N SER A 155 5.64 -13.96 11.24
CA SER A 155 4.31 -14.57 11.33
C SER A 155 4.08 -15.28 12.66
#